data_AF-A0A966D5F8-F1
#
_entry.id   AF-A0A966D5F8-F1
#
_cell.length_a   1.000
_cell.length_b   1.000
_cell.length_c   1.000
_cell.angle_alpha   90.00
_cell.angle_beta   90.00
_cell.angle_gamma   90.00
#
_symmetry.space_group_name_H-M   'P 1'
#
loop_
_entity.id
_entity.type
_entity.pdbx_description
1 polymer ?
#
loop_
_entity_poly.entity_id
_entity_poly.type
_entity_poly.pdbx_seq_one_letter_code
_entity_poly.pdbx_strand_id
1 'polypeptide(L)'
;MIGIPWKTKGRDRSGIDCVGLALLAQKELYGREYDFPFDYDPETGDENILLGWLEDIADEADIPQNGDLVIYRMPGIDGIVKHH
;
A
#
# COMPACT_ATOMS: atom_id res chain seq x y z
N MET A 1 -15.04 -0.60 -2.68
CA MET A 1 -14.10 -1.60 -3.25
C MET A 1 -14.13 -2.95 -2.51
N ILE A 2 -15.05 -3.10 -1.54
CA ILE A 2 -15.23 -4.35 -0.79
C ILE A 2 -15.62 -5.48 -1.75
N GLY A 3 -15.00 -6.66 -1.57
CA GLY A 3 -15.30 -7.87 -2.33
C GLY A 3 -14.43 -8.10 -3.58
N ILE A 4 -13.50 -7.21 -3.91
CA ILE A 4 -12.49 -7.48 -4.95
C ILE A 4 -11.58 -8.62 -4.45
N PRO A 5 -11.33 -9.66 -5.27
CA PRO A 5 -10.47 -10.77 -4.86
C PRO A 5 -9.02 -10.30 -4.66
N TRP A 6 -8.31 -10.93 -3.73
CA TRP A 6 -6.90 -10.65 -3.51
C TRP A 6 -6.04 -11.24 -4.63
N LYS A 7 -5.06 -10.48 -5.12
CA LYS A 7 -4.08 -10.91 -6.14
C LYS A 7 -2.77 -10.14 -5.97
N THR A 8 -1.65 -10.83 -5.75
CA THR A 8 -0.30 -10.23 -5.74
C THR A 8 -0.06 -9.43 -7.01
N LYS A 9 0.46 -8.20 -6.88
CA LYS A 9 0.68 -7.23 -7.98
C LYS A 9 -0.60 -6.87 -8.76
N GLY A 10 -1.77 -7.17 -8.20
CA GLY A 10 -3.06 -6.79 -8.76
C GLY A 10 -3.29 -5.28 -8.63
N ARG A 11 -3.86 -4.66 -9.67
CA ARG A 11 -4.05 -3.19 -9.76
C ARG A 11 -5.47 -2.79 -10.21
N ASP A 12 -6.39 -3.75 -10.28
CA ASP A 12 -7.73 -3.51 -10.80
C ASP A 12 -8.80 -4.37 -10.10
N ARG A 13 -10.03 -4.27 -10.59
CA ARG A 13 -11.22 -4.96 -10.03
C ARG A 13 -11.24 -6.47 -10.29
N SER A 14 -10.37 -7.00 -11.14
CA SER A 14 -10.21 -8.45 -11.37
C SER A 14 -9.33 -9.13 -10.31
N GLY A 15 -8.53 -8.34 -9.58
CA GLY A 15 -7.73 -8.80 -8.46
C GLY A 15 -6.75 -7.72 -8.02
N ILE A 16 -6.55 -7.60 -6.71
CA ILE A 16 -5.81 -6.47 -6.13
C ILE A 16 -5.04 -6.85 -4.86
N ASP A 17 -3.87 -6.25 -4.63
CA ASP A 17 -3.15 -6.34 -3.36
C ASP A 17 -3.36 -5.07 -2.50
N CYS A 18 -2.67 -4.97 -1.37
CA CYS A 18 -2.80 -3.83 -0.46
C CYS A 18 -2.42 -2.49 -1.12
N VAL A 19 -1.34 -2.46 -1.91
CA VAL A 19 -0.91 -1.25 -2.59
C VAL A 19 -1.83 -0.92 -3.76
N GLY A 20 -2.18 -1.92 -4.57
CA GLY A 20 -3.13 -1.78 -5.65
C GLY A 20 -4.46 -1.20 -5.15
N LEU A 21 -4.93 -1.65 -3.99
CA LEU A 21 -6.16 -1.14 -3.39
C LEU A 21 -6.02 0.33 -2.99
N ALA A 22 -4.89 0.71 -2.39
CA ALA A 22 -4.61 2.11 -2.08
C ALA A 22 -4.62 2.97 -3.36
N LEU A 23 -3.88 2.57 -4.40
CA LEU A 23 -3.82 3.30 -5.67
C LEU A 23 -5.18 3.41 -6.36
N LEU A 24 -5.95 2.32 -6.40
CA LEU A 24 -7.28 2.32 -6.99
C LEU A 24 -8.25 3.21 -6.20
N ALA A 25 -8.17 3.18 -4.87
CA ALA A 25 -8.97 4.06 -3.99
C ALA A 25 -8.65 5.53 -4.21
N GLN A 26 -7.35 5.89 -4.26
CA GLN A 26 -6.91 7.24 -4.55
C GLN A 26 -7.44 7.74 -5.89
N LYS A 27 -7.38 6.89 -6.93
CA LYS A 27 -7.87 7.23 -8.27
C LYS A 27 -9.39 7.40 -8.31
N GLU A 28 -10.15 6.39 -7.88
CA GLU A 28 -11.61 6.40 -8.07
C GLU A 28 -12.36 7.29 -7.08
N LEU A 29 -11.86 7.47 -5.85
CA LEU A 29 -12.57 8.22 -4.80
C LEU A 29 -12.06 9.66 -4.65
N TYR A 30 -10.79 9.91 -4.96
CA TYR A 30 -10.14 11.21 -4.72
C TYR A 30 -9.55 11.83 -5.99
N GLY A 31 -9.58 11.15 -7.14
CA GLY A 31 -9.04 11.64 -8.40
C GLY A 31 -7.52 11.81 -8.41
N ARG A 32 -6.81 11.11 -7.51
CA ARG A 32 -5.34 11.17 -7.38
C ARG A 32 -4.72 9.95 -8.06
N GLU A 33 -3.82 10.18 -9.00
CA GLU A 33 -3.04 9.13 -9.64
C GLU A 33 -1.58 9.23 -9.19
N TYR A 34 -1.02 8.08 -8.81
CA TYR A 34 0.37 7.99 -8.40
C TYR A 34 1.10 6.99 -9.28
N ASP A 35 2.32 7.34 -9.68
CA ASP A 35 3.21 6.43 -10.37
C ASP A 35 3.92 5.56 -9.32
N PHE A 36 3.44 4.33 -9.14
CA PHE A 36 3.96 3.41 -8.13
C PHE A 36 4.91 2.40 -8.79
N PRO A 37 6.12 2.20 -8.25
CA PRO A 37 7.08 1.26 -8.82
C PRO A 37 6.51 -0.17 -8.83
N PHE A 38 6.34 -0.70 -10.04
CA PHE A 38 5.70 -2.01 -10.27
C PHE A 38 6.47 -3.18 -9.64
N ASP A 39 7.76 -2.98 -9.35
CA ASP A 39 8.65 -4.02 -8.84
C ASP A 39 8.45 -4.32 -7.34
N TYR A 40 7.69 -3.50 -6.61
CA TYR A 40 7.32 -3.85 -5.24
C TYR A 40 6.44 -5.09 -5.22
N ASP A 41 6.91 -6.08 -4.46
CA ASP A 41 6.21 -7.33 -4.21
C ASP A 41 5.80 -7.36 -2.74
N PRO A 42 4.50 -7.41 -2.40
CA PRO A 42 4.06 -7.39 -1.01
C PRO A 42 4.42 -8.68 -0.25
N GLU A 43 4.79 -9.75 -0.95
CA GLU A 43 5.12 -11.05 -0.33
C GLU A 43 6.64 -11.25 -0.15
N THR A 44 7.46 -10.64 -1.01
CA THR A 44 8.92 -10.88 -1.06
C THR A 44 9.76 -9.62 -1.24
N GLY A 45 9.10 -8.48 -1.45
CA GLY A 45 9.72 -7.25 -1.91
C GLY A 45 10.45 -6.51 -0.79
N ASP A 46 11.38 -5.67 -1.23
CA ASP A 46 12.11 -4.76 -0.36
C ASP A 46 11.16 -3.65 0.14
N GLU A 47 10.94 -3.59 1.46
CA GLU A 47 10.15 -2.55 2.13
C GLU A 47 10.66 -1.14 1.76
N ASN A 48 11.96 -0.99 1.47
CA ASN A 48 12.56 0.30 1.11
C ASN A 48 12.00 0.87 -0.19
N ILE A 49 11.50 0.05 -1.12
CA ILE A 49 10.85 0.53 -2.35
C ILE A 49 9.55 1.26 -2.01
N LEU A 50 8.75 0.67 -1.11
CA LEU A 50 7.50 1.28 -0.65
C LEU A 50 7.78 2.54 0.16
N LEU A 51 8.75 2.49 1.10
CA LEU A 51 9.09 3.64 1.93
C LEU A 51 9.65 4.81 1.12
N GLY A 52 10.58 4.54 0.19
CA GLY A 52 11.14 5.58 -0.67
C GLY A 52 10.07 6.25 -1.54
N TRP A 53 9.17 5.46 -2.14
CA TRP A 53 8.06 6.03 -2.90
C TRP A 53 7.13 6.88 -2.01
N LEU A 54 6.87 6.45 -0.77
CA LEU A 54 6.04 7.22 0.16
C LEU A 54 6.68 8.55 0.54
N GLU A 55 7.99 8.58 0.79
CA GLU A 55 8.73 9.81 1.08
C GLU A 55 8.64 10.82 -0.08
N ASP A 56 8.54 10.34 -1.32
CA ASP A 56 8.40 11.20 -2.50
C ASP A 56 6.99 11.79 -2.70
N ILE A 57 5.95 11.13 -2.17
CA ILE A 57 4.55 11.50 -2.42
C ILE A 57 3.78 12.01 -1.19
N ALA A 58 4.36 11.86 0.00
CA ALA A 58 3.70 12.22 1.25
C ALA A 58 4.17 13.58 1.77
N ASP A 59 3.21 14.37 2.24
CA ASP A 59 3.47 15.56 3.04
C ASP A 59 3.33 15.22 4.53
N GLU A 60 4.10 15.91 5.38
CA GLU A 60 3.92 15.84 6.83
C GLU A 60 2.55 16.44 7.22
N ALA A 61 1.81 15.74 8.06
CA ALA A 61 0.48 16.15 8.50
C ALA A 61 0.28 15.90 10.00
N ASP A 62 -0.19 16.91 10.72
CA ASP A 62 -0.50 16.82 12.15
C ASP A 62 -1.81 16.08 12.44
N ILE A 63 -2.75 16.10 11.47
CA ILE A 63 -4.10 15.54 11.63
C ILE A 63 -4.48 14.74 10.38
N PRO A 64 -4.78 13.43 10.51
CA PRO A 64 -5.18 12.61 9.38
C PRO A 64 -6.51 13.09 8.79
N GLN A 65 -6.59 13.04 7.46
CA GLN A 65 -7.75 13.43 6.67
C GLN A 65 -8.39 12.21 6.01
N ASN A 66 -9.63 12.39 5.56
CA ASN A 66 -10.30 11.37 4.77
C ASN A 66 -9.56 11.19 3.44
N GLY A 67 -9.15 9.95 3.16
CA GLY A 67 -8.36 9.60 1.99
C GLY A 67 -6.86 9.53 2.24
N ASP A 68 -6.38 9.73 3.47
CA ASP A 68 -4.97 9.50 3.78
C ASP A 68 -4.65 8.00 3.78
N LEU A 69 -3.41 7.67 3.40
CA LEU A 69 -2.88 6.32 3.45
C LEU A 69 -2.19 6.09 4.79
N VAL A 70 -2.51 4.96 5.43
CA VAL A 70 -1.84 4.53 6.66
C VAL A 70 -1.00 3.31 6.34
N ILE A 71 0.29 3.40 6.60
CA ILE A 71 1.25 2.31 6.37
C ILE A 71 1.62 1.70 7.71
N TYR A 72 1.44 0.39 7.81
CA TYR A 72 1.82 -0.38 8.98
C TYR A 72 3.05 -1.23 8.65
N ARG A 73 4.12 -1.07 9.42
CA ARG A 73 5.17 -2.08 9.50
C ARG A 73 4.69 -3.21 10.41
N MET A 74 4.41 -4.37 9.82
CA MET A 74 3.95 -5.53 10.58
C MET A 74 5.15 -6.38 11.02
N PRO A 75 5.43 -6.50 12.33
CA PRO A 75 6.45 -7.43 12.81
C PRO A 75 6.00 -8.88 12.59
N GLY A 76 6.87 -9.72 12.01
CA GLY A 76 6.65 -11.18 11.95
C GLY A 76 6.61 -11.83 10.57
N ILE A 77 6.89 -11.12 9.47
CA ILE A 77 7.07 -11.77 8.16
C ILE A 77 8.38 -12.60 8.09
N ASP A 78 9.30 -12.41 9.05
CA ASP A 78 10.48 -13.26 9.27
C ASP A 78 10.17 -14.56 10.06
N GLY A 79 8.91 -14.83 10.38
CA GLY A 79 8.50 -16.06 11.10
C GLY A 79 8.86 -16.11 12.58
N ILE A 80 9.43 -15.05 13.18
CA ILE A 80 9.74 -15.00 14.61
C ILE A 80 8.74 -14.09 15.34
N VAL A 81 7.70 -14.68 15.90
CA VAL A 81 6.86 -14.04 16.91
C VAL A 81 7.62 -14.07 18.24
N LYS A 82 8.19 -12.94 18.66
CA LYS A 82 8.69 -12.78 20.03
C LYS A 82 7.53 -12.42 20.95
N HIS A 83 7.07 -13.39 21.73
CA HIS A 83 6.24 -13.12 22.89
C HIS A 83 7.11 -12.52 24.00
N HIS A 84 6.79 -11.30 24.41
CA HIS A 84 7.27 -10.71 25.66
C HIS A 84 6.37 -11.15 26.82
#